data_AF-A0A8T0FMG0-F1
#
_entry.id   AF-A0A8T0FMG0-F1
#
_cell.length_a   1.000
_cell.length_b   1.000
_cell.length_c   1.000
_cell.angle_alpha   90.00
_cell.angle_beta   90.00
_cell.angle_gamma   90.00
#
_symmetry.space_group_name_H-M   'P 1'
#
loop_
_entity.id
_entity.type
_entity.pdbx_description
1 polymer ?
#
loop_
_entity_poly.entity_id
_entity_poly.type
_entity_poly.pdbx_seq_one_letter_code
_entity_poly.pdbx_strand_id
1 'polypeptide(L)'
;MKQSAFVSLKGNDPSLIDAKWVSPQIRPRYFWGNIPGMHMFNKYCSSLHNDVTPDLGYQEEKLLNHCLLKDLGRKAVVEKIRTVTTQKNSLIQDNYTLPPVEMNGDPDVLWITELEKIFGFPMHYTDTGNLNIKKRQELLGRAWSVPVIKDILRPLKNFFKTKEDNL
;
A
#
# COMPACT_ATOMS: atom_id res chain seq x y z
N MET A 1 -23.72 13.12 6.01
CA MET A 1 -22.27 12.91 6.24
C MET A 1 -21.99 13.07 7.73
N LYS A 2 -21.60 12.00 8.43
CA LYS A 2 -21.12 12.14 9.81
C LYS A 2 -19.66 12.58 9.74
N GLN A 3 -19.38 13.87 9.91
CA GLN A 3 -18.03 14.33 10.26
C GLN A 3 -17.66 13.63 11.57
N SER A 4 -16.72 12.69 11.50
CA SER A 4 -16.22 11.97 12.67
C SER A 4 -15.48 12.97 13.55
N ALA A 5 -15.82 13.01 14.84
CA ALA A 5 -15.32 13.91 15.86
C ALA A 5 -13.85 13.64 16.27
N PHE A 6 -12.97 13.37 15.31
CA PHE A 6 -11.52 13.46 15.51
C PHE A 6 -11.08 14.86 15.09
N VAL A 7 -11.55 15.82 15.87
CA VAL A 7 -11.19 17.24 15.80
C VAL A 7 -9.70 17.37 16.14
N SER A 8 -9.01 18.23 15.39
CA SER A 8 -7.63 18.69 15.56
C SER A 8 -7.08 18.42 16.96
N LEU A 9 -6.22 17.41 17.09
CA LEU A 9 -5.54 17.10 18.34
C LEU A 9 -4.50 18.20 18.57
N LYS A 10 -4.84 19.18 19.42
CA LYS A 10 -3.97 20.28 19.88
C LYS A 10 -2.93 20.73 18.84
N GLY A 11 -3.39 21.37 17.77
CA GLY A 11 -2.53 22.07 16.81
C GLY A 11 -1.80 21.19 15.79
N ASN A 12 -2.11 19.89 15.69
CA ASN A 12 -1.60 19.02 14.64
C ASN A 12 -2.74 18.54 13.75
N ASP A 13 -2.95 19.23 12.63
CA ASP A 13 -3.88 18.79 11.61
C ASP A 13 -3.36 17.54 10.89
N PRO A 14 -4.25 16.62 10.52
CA PRO A 14 -3.82 15.38 9.88
C PRO A 14 -3.27 15.61 8.49
N SER A 15 -2.24 14.84 8.13
CA SER A 15 -1.79 14.71 6.76
C SER A 15 -2.57 13.59 6.07
N LEU A 16 -3.31 13.92 5.00
CA LEU A 16 -3.94 12.93 4.14
C LEU A 16 -2.89 12.33 3.20
N ILE A 17 -2.53 11.07 3.37
CA ILE A 17 -1.51 10.39 2.54
C ILE A 17 -2.17 9.21 1.82
N ASP A 18 -1.91 9.09 0.52
CA ASP A 18 -2.44 8.00 -0.31
C ASP A 18 -1.32 7.07 -0.76
N ALA A 19 -1.52 5.76 -0.54
CA ALA A 19 -0.58 4.73 -0.96
C ALA A 19 -0.41 4.63 -2.49
N LYS A 20 -1.30 5.22 -3.29
CA LYS A 20 -1.22 5.19 -4.76
C LYS A 20 0.11 5.70 -5.32
N TRP A 21 0.80 6.57 -4.58
CA TRP A 21 2.07 7.15 -4.99
C TRP A 21 3.25 6.18 -4.90
N VAL A 22 3.13 5.15 -4.05
CA VAL A 22 4.22 4.24 -3.67
C VAL A 22 3.84 2.75 -3.76
N SER A 23 2.61 2.46 -4.21
CA SER A 23 2.09 1.08 -4.33
C SER A 23 1.00 1.03 -5.42
N PRO A 24 0.58 -0.17 -5.87
CA PRO A 24 -0.43 -0.32 -6.90
C PRO A 24 -1.84 -0.37 -6.31
N GLN A 25 -2.10 0.36 -5.21
CA GLN A 25 -3.40 0.46 -4.58
C GLN A 25 -3.75 1.90 -4.21
N ILE A 26 -5.03 2.24 -4.33
CA ILE A 26 -5.59 3.48 -3.79
C ILE A 26 -5.94 3.24 -2.32
N ARG A 27 -5.30 3.95 -1.39
CA ARG A 27 -5.53 3.80 0.05
C ARG A 27 -5.24 5.12 0.79
N PRO A 28 -6.09 6.15 0.64
CA PRO A 28 -5.96 7.40 1.39
C PRO A 28 -6.21 7.16 2.88
N ARG A 29 -5.31 7.65 3.73
CA ARG A 29 -5.43 7.61 5.20
C ARG A 29 -4.94 8.92 5.80
N TYR A 30 -5.57 9.34 6.89
CA TYR A 30 -5.11 10.48 7.69
C TYR A 30 -4.06 10.01 8.69
N PHE A 31 -2.96 10.75 8.77
CA PHE A 31 -1.88 10.53 9.73
C PHE A 31 -1.74 11.77 10.61
N TRP A 32 -1.84 11.58 11.92
CA TRP A 32 -1.53 12.58 12.94
C TRP A 32 -0.16 12.26 13.54
N GLY A 33 0.62 13.29 13.83
CA GLY A 33 1.95 13.14 14.38
C GLY A 33 2.84 14.34 14.10
N ASN A 34 4.08 14.26 14.57
CA ASN A 34 5.08 15.32 14.49
C ASN A 34 6.38 14.84 13.82
N ILE A 35 6.32 13.76 13.03
CA ILE A 35 7.50 13.23 12.35
C ILE A 35 7.97 14.25 11.29
N PRO A 36 9.27 14.60 11.24
CA PRO A 36 9.79 15.57 10.27
C PRO A 36 9.38 15.23 8.84
N GLY A 37 8.93 16.22 8.07
CA GLY A 37 8.56 16.01 6.66
C GLY A 37 7.28 15.23 6.39
N MET A 38 6.55 14.74 7.41
CA MET A 38 5.31 13.97 7.21
C MET A 38 4.25 14.74 6.40
N HIS A 39 4.08 16.04 6.67
CA HIS A 39 3.12 16.90 5.95
C HIS A 39 3.54 17.22 4.51
N MET A 40 4.81 16.95 4.15
CA MET A 40 5.34 17.19 2.80
C MET A 40 5.23 15.95 1.91
N PHE A 41 4.74 14.82 2.42
CA PHE A 41 4.70 13.54 1.70
C PHE A 41 4.07 13.66 0.32
N ASN A 42 2.85 14.22 0.22
CA ASN A 42 2.17 14.35 -1.07
C ASN A 42 2.91 15.29 -2.03
N LYS A 43 3.49 16.38 -1.52
CA LYS A 43 4.27 17.33 -2.34
C LYS A 43 5.49 16.63 -2.93
N TYR A 44 6.20 15.84 -2.11
CA TYR A 44 7.34 15.04 -2.53
C TYR A 44 6.96 13.96 -3.55
N CYS A 45 5.88 13.22 -3.30
CA CYS A 45 5.38 12.18 -4.21
C CYS A 45 4.87 12.72 -5.55
N SER A 46 4.26 13.92 -5.56
CA SER A 46 3.81 14.57 -6.79
C SER A 46 4.97 15.16 -7.59
N SER A 47 5.99 15.75 -6.94
CA SER A 47 7.18 16.25 -7.64
C SER A 47 8.03 15.13 -8.23
N LEU A 48 8.06 13.97 -7.56
CA LEU A 48 8.70 12.73 -8.00
C LEU A 48 8.18 12.18 -9.34
N HIS A 49 7.01 12.65 -9.80
CA HIS A 49 6.44 12.22 -11.07
C HIS A 49 7.03 12.94 -12.29
N ASN A 50 7.75 14.06 -12.10
CA ASN A 50 8.14 14.96 -13.19
C ASN A 50 9.65 15.12 -13.42
N ASP A 51 10.55 14.74 -12.50
CA ASP A 51 11.99 14.74 -12.76
C ASP A 51 12.74 13.95 -11.67
N VAL A 52 13.72 13.16 -12.11
CA VAL A 52 14.74 12.43 -11.32
C VAL A 52 14.20 11.82 -10.02
N THR A 53 13.81 10.55 -10.11
CA THR A 53 13.42 9.81 -8.93
C THR A 53 14.62 9.52 -8.04
N PRO A 54 14.67 9.98 -6.77
CA PRO A 54 15.42 9.25 -5.77
C PRO A 54 14.88 7.81 -5.74
N ASP A 55 15.77 6.86 -5.99
CA ASP A 55 15.46 5.44 -5.91
C ASP A 55 15.07 5.10 -4.47
N LEU A 56 13.76 5.05 -4.21
CA LEU A 56 13.20 4.58 -2.95
C LEU A 56 13.02 3.05 -2.94
N GLY A 57 13.43 2.36 -4.02
CA GLY A 57 13.28 0.92 -4.21
C GLY A 57 11.88 0.46 -4.59
N TYR A 58 10.94 1.37 -4.88
CA TYR A 58 9.52 1.03 -5.17
C TYR A 58 9.11 1.20 -6.63
N GLN A 59 10.04 1.57 -7.53
CA GLN A 59 9.72 2.02 -8.90
C GLN A 59 8.92 0.98 -9.69
N GLU A 60 9.39 -0.27 -9.68
CA GLU A 60 8.76 -1.37 -10.40
C GLU A 60 7.42 -1.73 -9.74
N GLU A 61 7.35 -1.76 -8.42
CA GLU A 61 6.15 -2.22 -7.67
C GLU A 61 4.99 -1.20 -7.62
N LYS A 62 5.03 -0.11 -8.39
CA LYS A 62 3.92 0.86 -8.50
C LYS A 62 2.77 0.40 -9.38
N LEU A 63 3.02 -0.54 -10.29
CA LEU A 63 2.03 -1.11 -11.21
C LEU A 63 1.63 -2.50 -10.74
N LEU A 64 0.34 -2.80 -10.79
CA LEU A 64 -0.21 -4.07 -10.32
C LEU A 64 0.46 -5.27 -10.98
N ASN A 65 0.81 -5.16 -12.27
CA ASN A 65 1.44 -6.24 -13.03
C ASN A 65 2.76 -6.73 -12.41
N HIS A 66 3.54 -5.84 -11.77
CA HIS A 66 4.79 -6.21 -11.12
C HIS A 66 4.59 -6.87 -9.75
N CYS A 67 3.38 -6.80 -9.20
CA CYS A 67 3.00 -7.47 -7.96
C CYS A 67 2.40 -8.87 -8.17
N LEU A 68 2.08 -9.24 -9.42
CA LEU A 68 1.59 -10.57 -9.75
C LEU A 68 2.71 -11.60 -9.71
N LEU A 69 2.37 -12.86 -9.43
CA LEU A 69 3.33 -13.95 -9.53
C LEU A 69 3.69 -14.22 -11.00
N LYS A 70 4.99 -14.28 -11.28
CA LYS A 70 5.55 -14.48 -12.63
C LYS A 70 5.33 -15.91 -13.12
N ASP A 71 5.39 -16.09 -14.44
CA ASP A 71 5.39 -17.40 -15.12
C ASP A 71 4.14 -18.27 -14.89
N LEU A 72 3.02 -17.67 -14.47
CA LEU A 72 1.74 -18.35 -14.22
C LEU A 72 0.63 -17.90 -15.19
N GLY A 73 0.97 -17.20 -16.28
CA GLY A 73 0.00 -16.69 -17.25
C GLY A 73 -0.95 -15.63 -16.67
N ARG A 74 -0.55 -14.96 -15.57
CA ARG A 74 -1.32 -13.92 -14.89
C ARG A 74 -0.94 -12.55 -15.42
N LYS A 75 -1.94 -11.71 -15.71
CA LYS A 75 -1.75 -10.34 -16.18
C LYS A 75 -2.74 -9.39 -15.50
N ALA A 76 -2.27 -8.20 -15.15
CA ALA A 76 -3.12 -7.18 -14.55
C ALA A 76 -4.01 -6.54 -15.63
N VAL A 77 -5.30 -6.36 -15.33
CA VAL A 77 -6.22 -5.61 -16.21
C VAL A 77 -6.35 -4.14 -15.80
N VAL A 78 -5.86 -3.78 -14.61
CA VAL A 78 -5.79 -2.41 -14.10
C VAL A 78 -4.37 -2.09 -13.62
N GLU A 79 -3.95 -0.83 -13.72
CA GLU A 79 -2.65 -0.41 -13.18
C GLU A 79 -2.61 -0.40 -11.65
N LYS A 80 -3.73 -0.02 -11.03
CA LYS A 80 -3.89 0.08 -9.57
C LYS A 80 -5.26 -0.40 -9.15
N ILE A 81 -5.33 -1.10 -8.01
CA ILE A 81 -6.60 -1.52 -7.43
C ILE A 81 -7.23 -0.45 -6.53
N ARG A 82 -8.55 -0.49 -6.39
CA ARG A 82 -9.28 0.27 -5.37
C ARG A 82 -8.89 -0.19 -3.95
N THR A 83 -9.34 0.56 -2.95
CA THR A 83 -9.02 0.26 -1.54
C THR A 83 -9.47 -1.15 -1.13
N VAL A 84 -8.49 -1.99 -0.80
CA VAL A 84 -8.75 -3.30 -0.20
C VAL A 84 -9.29 -3.13 1.21
N THR A 85 -10.40 -3.78 1.49
CA THR A 85 -11.05 -3.82 2.80
C THR A 85 -11.10 -5.26 3.31
N THR A 86 -11.73 -5.47 4.47
CA THR A 86 -11.96 -6.79 5.04
C THR A 86 -12.98 -7.62 4.25
N GLN A 87 -13.72 -6.99 3.32
CA GLN A 87 -14.73 -7.69 2.53
C GLN A 87 -14.18 -8.17 1.20
N LYS A 88 -14.50 -9.41 0.82
CA LYS A 88 -14.08 -10.04 -0.46
C LYS A 88 -14.40 -9.17 -1.68
N ASN A 89 -15.57 -8.54 -1.69
CA ASN A 89 -16.03 -7.70 -2.81
C ASN A 89 -15.12 -6.47 -3.06
N SER A 90 -14.27 -6.07 -2.10
CA SER A 90 -13.30 -4.99 -2.31
C SER A 90 -12.19 -5.35 -3.31
N LEU A 91 -12.02 -6.63 -3.62
CA LEU A 91 -11.06 -7.09 -4.62
C LEU A 91 -11.60 -6.97 -6.05
N ILE A 92 -12.91 -6.82 -6.24
CA ILE A 92 -13.54 -6.67 -7.54
C ILE A 92 -13.55 -5.19 -7.95
N GLN A 93 -13.09 -4.89 -9.17
CA GLN A 93 -13.00 -3.55 -9.76
C GLN A 93 -14.31 -3.14 -10.47
N ASP A 94 -14.39 -1.89 -10.93
CA ASP A 94 -15.52 -1.29 -11.69
C ASP A 94 -16.93 -1.72 -11.29
N ASN A 95 -17.49 -1.07 -10.25
CA ASN A 95 -18.84 -1.38 -9.76
C ASN A 95 -19.10 -2.88 -9.48
N TYR A 96 -18.05 -3.61 -9.10
CA TYR A 96 -18.11 -5.04 -8.74
C TYR A 96 -18.36 -6.00 -9.91
N THR A 97 -17.97 -5.62 -11.14
CA THR A 97 -18.18 -6.47 -12.32
C THR A 97 -16.93 -7.20 -12.80
N LEU A 98 -15.73 -6.67 -12.55
CA LEU A 98 -14.50 -7.20 -13.14
C LEU A 98 -13.39 -7.46 -12.10
N PRO A 99 -12.87 -8.69 -11.99
CA PRO A 99 -11.63 -8.96 -11.27
C PRO A 99 -10.43 -8.18 -11.85
N PRO A 100 -9.44 -7.79 -11.03
CA PRO A 100 -8.30 -6.97 -11.44
C PRO A 100 -7.21 -7.75 -12.20
N VAL A 101 -7.36 -9.07 -12.35
CA VAL A 101 -6.38 -9.96 -12.98
C VAL A 101 -7.09 -10.84 -14.00
N GLU A 102 -6.39 -11.16 -15.08
CA GLU A 102 -6.70 -12.26 -15.99
C GLU A 102 -5.65 -13.37 -15.81
N MET A 103 -6.07 -14.63 -15.86
CA MET A 103 -5.19 -15.80 -15.86
C MET A 103 -5.50 -16.64 -17.08
N ASN A 104 -4.55 -16.73 -18.02
CA ASN A 104 -4.72 -17.43 -19.29
C ASN A 104 -5.95 -16.97 -20.11
N GLY A 105 -6.33 -15.71 -19.98
CA GLY A 105 -7.48 -15.11 -20.68
C GLY A 105 -8.80 -15.15 -19.89
N ASP A 106 -8.85 -15.86 -18.77
CA ASP A 106 -10.04 -15.91 -17.90
C ASP A 106 -9.94 -14.92 -16.73
N PRO A 107 -11.04 -14.28 -16.30
CA PRO A 107 -11.02 -13.39 -15.14
C PRO A 107 -10.64 -14.12 -13.84
N ASP A 108 -9.69 -13.56 -13.08
CA ASP A 108 -9.27 -14.10 -11.79
C ASP A 108 -9.08 -13.02 -10.71
N VAL A 109 -9.23 -13.42 -9.45
CA VAL A 109 -9.00 -12.55 -8.30
C VAL A 109 -7.52 -12.48 -7.93
N LEU A 110 -7.15 -11.45 -7.16
CA LEU A 110 -5.83 -11.38 -6.56
C LEU A 110 -5.63 -12.50 -5.54
N TRP A 111 -4.47 -13.14 -5.62
CA TRP A 111 -4.07 -14.12 -4.62
C TRP A 111 -3.57 -13.42 -3.35
N ILE A 112 -3.61 -14.15 -2.22
CA ILE A 112 -3.24 -13.56 -0.93
C ILE A 112 -1.78 -13.11 -0.88
N THR A 113 -0.88 -13.83 -1.57
CA THR A 113 0.54 -13.49 -1.71
C THR A 113 0.77 -12.25 -2.57
N GLU A 114 -0.04 -12.07 -3.61
CA GLU A 114 -0.03 -10.84 -4.43
C GLU A 114 -0.56 -9.66 -3.60
N LEU A 115 -1.59 -9.86 -2.78
CA LEU A 115 -2.07 -8.84 -1.84
C LEU A 115 -1.02 -8.46 -0.80
N GLU A 116 -0.27 -9.42 -0.23
CA GLU A 116 0.85 -9.13 0.67
C GLU A 116 1.86 -8.19 -0.02
N LYS A 117 2.23 -8.52 -1.26
CA LYS A 117 3.16 -7.71 -2.06
C LYS A 117 2.60 -6.31 -2.38
N ILE A 118 1.32 -6.18 -2.73
CA ILE A 118 0.65 -4.88 -2.95
C ILE A 118 0.67 -3.99 -1.70
N PHE A 119 0.58 -4.59 -0.51
CA PHE A 119 0.71 -3.87 0.76
C PHE A 119 2.18 -3.59 1.15
N GLY A 120 3.14 -4.16 0.44
CA GLY A 120 4.57 -4.08 0.72
C GLY A 120 5.05 -5.01 1.83
N PHE A 121 4.27 -6.04 2.15
CA PHE A 121 4.71 -7.11 3.04
C PHE A 121 5.58 -8.12 2.29
N PRO A 122 6.51 -8.79 2.98
CA PRO A 122 7.15 -9.99 2.44
C PRO A 122 6.13 -11.03 2.00
N MET A 123 6.46 -11.80 0.98
CA MET A 123 5.62 -12.92 0.54
C MET A 123 5.50 -13.95 1.68
N HIS A 124 4.28 -14.46 1.89
CA HIS A 124 3.89 -15.34 3.00
C HIS A 124 3.86 -14.69 4.39
N TYR A 125 3.89 -13.36 4.49
CA TYR A 125 3.88 -12.67 5.79
C TYR A 125 2.66 -13.01 6.66
N THR A 126 1.49 -13.24 6.05
CA THR A 126 0.27 -13.62 6.78
C THR A 126 0.05 -15.13 6.86
N ASP A 127 1.00 -15.93 6.41
CA ASP A 127 0.92 -17.39 6.37
C ASP A 127 1.31 -18.01 7.71
N THR A 128 0.52 -17.71 8.75
CA THR A 128 0.78 -18.13 10.12
C THR A 128 -0.50 -18.62 10.78
N GLY A 129 -0.37 -19.46 11.80
CA GLY A 129 -1.49 -19.83 12.69
C GLY A 129 -2.68 -20.51 12.01
N ASN A 130 -2.46 -21.22 10.90
CA ASN A 130 -3.52 -21.90 10.12
C ASN A 130 -4.68 -20.96 9.73
N LEU A 131 -4.38 -19.69 9.46
CA LEU A 131 -5.38 -18.72 9.04
C LEU A 131 -5.87 -19.05 7.62
N ASN A 132 -7.18 -19.19 7.48
CA ASN A 132 -7.78 -19.31 6.16
C ASN A 132 -7.64 -18.00 5.36
N ILE A 133 -7.82 -18.10 4.03
CA ILE A 133 -7.67 -16.97 3.10
C ILE A 133 -8.50 -15.76 3.52
N LYS A 134 -9.72 -15.97 4.02
CA LYS A 134 -10.61 -14.88 4.48
C LYS A 134 -9.97 -14.11 5.64
N LYS A 135 -9.48 -14.80 6.66
CA LYS A 135 -8.83 -14.16 7.82
C LYS A 135 -7.55 -13.43 7.42
N ARG A 136 -6.77 -14.01 6.50
CA ARG A 136 -5.57 -13.33 5.94
C ARG A 136 -5.95 -12.04 5.21
N GLN A 137 -7.02 -12.05 4.41
CA GLN A 137 -7.55 -10.84 3.78
C GLN A 137 -8.05 -9.82 4.82
N GLU A 138 -8.73 -10.26 5.87
CA GLU A 138 -9.20 -9.37 6.95
C GLU A 138 -8.03 -8.66 7.65
N LEU A 139 -6.91 -9.35 7.87
CA LEU A 139 -5.69 -8.75 8.41
C LEU A 139 -5.13 -7.69 7.46
N LEU A 140 -4.92 -8.03 6.18
CA LEU A 140 -4.39 -7.09 5.18
C LEU A 140 -5.32 -5.90 4.98
N GLY A 141 -6.63 -6.10 4.91
CA GLY A 141 -7.62 -5.04 4.75
C GLY A 141 -7.57 -3.97 5.85
N ARG A 142 -7.12 -4.34 7.05
CA ARG A 142 -6.91 -3.44 8.20
C ARG A 142 -5.49 -2.88 8.29
N ALA A 143 -4.51 -3.51 7.64
CA ALA A 143 -3.11 -3.13 7.72
C ALA A 143 -2.82 -1.75 7.13
N TRP A 144 -1.68 -1.18 7.51
CA TRP A 144 -1.09 -0.05 6.81
C TRP A 144 -0.35 -0.50 5.56
N SER A 145 -0.20 0.41 4.60
CA SER A 145 0.71 0.22 3.49
C SER A 145 2.14 0.36 4.02
N VAL A 146 2.93 -0.70 3.93
CA VAL A 146 4.33 -0.73 4.39
C VAL A 146 5.17 0.40 3.77
N PRO A 147 5.14 0.66 2.43
CA PRO A 147 5.95 1.73 1.85
C PRO A 147 5.55 3.11 2.38
N VAL A 148 4.26 3.38 2.62
CA VAL A 148 3.80 4.64 3.24
C VAL A 148 4.41 4.82 4.63
N ILE A 149 4.33 3.78 5.47
CA ILE A 149 4.87 3.84 6.83
C ILE A 149 6.39 3.96 6.82
N LYS A 150 7.07 3.22 5.94
CA LYS A 150 8.53 3.28 5.77
C LYS A 150 8.97 4.70 5.39
N ASP A 151 8.26 5.36 4.48
CA ASP A 151 8.58 6.71 4.06
C ASP A 151 8.27 7.77 5.13
N ILE A 152 7.16 7.62 5.85
CA ILE A 152 6.84 8.49 7.01
C ILE A 152 7.94 8.38 8.07
N LEU A 153 8.40 7.17 8.39
CA LEU A 153 9.40 6.92 9.43
C LEU A 153 10.85 7.15 8.95
N ARG A 154 11.09 7.31 7.64
CA ARG A 154 12.44 7.45 7.05
C ARG A 154 13.31 8.51 7.74
N PRO A 155 12.82 9.72 8.08
CA PRO A 155 13.64 10.75 8.72
C PRO A 155 14.16 10.37 10.11
N LEU A 156 13.55 9.40 10.78
CA LEU A 156 13.98 8.93 12.10
C LEU A 156 15.39 8.32 12.08
N LYS A 157 15.89 7.86 10.91
CA LYS A 157 17.28 7.41 10.76
C LYS A 157 18.31 8.48 11.15
N ASN A 158 17.96 9.76 11.05
CA ASN A 158 18.86 10.86 11.41
C ASN A 158 18.88 11.15 12.93
N PHE A 159 17.99 10.51 13.70
CA PHE A 159 17.80 10.78 15.14
C PHE A 159 18.13 9.58 16.02
N PHE A 160 18.15 8.36 15.46
CA PHE A 160 18.34 7.13 16.22
C PHE A 160 19.44 6.28 15.60
N LYS A 161 20.17 5.53 16.44
CA LYS A 161 21.20 4.59 16.00
C LYS A 161 20.62 3.57 15.03
N THR A 162 21.33 3.34 13.95
CA THR A 162 21.04 2.30 12.96
C THR A 162 22.02 1.13 13.12
N LYS A 163 21.68 -0.04 12.55
CA LYS A 163 22.61 -1.18 12.54
C LYS A 163 23.86 -0.91 11.69
N GLU A 164 23.76 -0.01 10.72
CA GLU A 164 24.86 0.42 9.84
C GLU A 164 25.91 1.24 10.60
N ASP A 165 25.53 1.88 11.72
CA ASP A 165 26.45 2.66 12.57
C ASP A 165 27.37 1.80 13.47
N ASN A 166 27.19 0.46 13.48
CA ASN A 166 27.97 -0.47 14.30
C ASN A 166 28.84 -1.44 13.47
N LEU A 167 29.08 -1.12 12.20
CA LEU A 167 30.08 -1.77 11.31
C LEU A 167 31.20 -0.76 11.02
#